data_AF-A0A838ELQ0-F1
#
_entry.id   AF-A0A838ELQ0-F1
#
_cell.length_a   1.000
_cell.length_b   1.000
_cell.length_c   1.000
_cell.angle_alpha   90.00
_cell.angle_beta   90.00
_cell.angle_gamma   90.00
#
_symmetry.space_group_name_H-M   'P 1'
#
loop_
_entity.id
_entity.type
_entity.pdbx_description
1 polymer ?
#
loop_
_entity_poly.entity_id
_entity_poly.type
_entity_poly.pdbx_seq_one_letter_code
_entity_poly.pdbx_strand_id
1 'polypeptide(L)'
;MQRWNDTRNHYAAHDQATEPGFNPITAPLPINYLPQPSWGQRFLHGLGHFCIVLVRKINQMLGFALLLLILILLTRFLLHLFNIAMDVNLFTQGIALISDPLIAPFDHLFPVVLYQGYSIDITTLVSMGIYVISTILLRSFLKLLVTKPK
;
A
#
# COMPACT_ATOMS: atom_id res chain seq x y z
N MET A 1 15.81 39.87 51.75
CA MET A 1 15.00 38.68 52.09
C MET A 1 15.94 37.50 52.31
N GLN A 2 15.86 36.89 53.50
CA GLN A 2 16.57 35.68 53.96
C GLN A 2 16.31 34.49 52.99
N ARG A 3 17.12 33.42 52.89
CA ARG A 3 17.66 32.62 54.01
C ARG A 3 18.74 31.61 53.52
N TRP A 4 19.94 31.74 54.11
CA TRP A 4 20.92 30.74 54.57
C TRP A 4 21.02 29.37 53.88
N ASN A 5 22.15 29.02 53.25
CA ASN A 5 23.46 28.63 53.82
C ASN A 5 23.51 27.23 54.47
N ASP A 6 24.30 26.39 53.80
CA ASP A 6 25.44 25.64 54.35
C ASP A 6 25.26 24.49 55.34
N THR A 7 25.94 23.41 54.93
CA THR A 7 26.86 22.57 55.69
C THR A 7 26.37 21.27 56.33
N ARG A 8 27.22 20.26 56.05
CA ARG A 8 27.71 19.18 56.90
C ARG A 8 26.91 17.87 56.91
N ASN A 9 27.52 16.89 56.21
CA ASN A 9 27.93 15.59 56.74
C ASN A 9 27.47 15.32 58.18
N HIS A 10 26.63 14.30 58.38
CA HIS A 10 26.66 13.45 59.58
C HIS A 10 26.31 12.02 59.17
N TYR A 11 27.29 11.13 59.30
CA TYR A 11 27.08 9.71 59.45
C TYR A 11 26.30 9.47 60.74
N ALA A 12 25.24 8.66 60.69
CA ALA A 12 24.69 7.99 61.85
C ALA A 12 24.47 6.53 61.46
N ALA A 13 25.38 5.67 61.90
CA ALA A 13 25.15 4.25 62.07
C ALA A 13 24.21 4.02 63.28
N HIS A 14 23.53 2.86 63.27
CA HIS A 14 22.54 2.29 64.22
C HIS A 14 21.17 2.15 63.55
N ASP A 15 20.47 1.02 63.57
CA ASP A 15 20.69 -0.27 64.20
C ASP A 15 19.83 -1.31 63.47
N GLN A 16 20.22 -2.57 63.63
CA GLN A 16 19.46 -3.77 63.31
C GLN A 16 17.99 -3.67 63.78
N ALA A 17 17.05 -3.75 62.84
CA ALA A 17 15.71 -4.24 63.08
C ALA A 17 15.45 -5.40 62.11
N THR A 18 15.65 -6.62 62.62
CA THR A 18 15.36 -7.88 61.96
C THR A 18 13.84 -8.05 61.86
N GLU A 19 13.20 -7.39 60.90
CA GLU A 19 11.81 -7.70 60.56
C GLU A 19 11.80 -8.75 59.43
N PRO A 20 11.14 -9.91 59.60
CA PRO A 20 10.96 -10.87 58.52
C PRO A 20 9.91 -10.30 57.54
N GLY A 21 10.34 -9.36 56.71
CA GLY A 21 9.53 -8.76 55.66
C GLY A 21 9.29 -9.78 54.56
N PHE A 22 8.03 -10.20 54.44
CA PHE A 22 7.53 -11.00 53.32
C PHE A 22 7.97 -10.36 51.99
N ASN A 23 8.78 -11.08 51.20
CA ASN A 23 9.11 -10.70 49.84
C ASN A 23 7.81 -10.63 49.00
N PRO A 24 7.40 -9.47 48.47
CA PRO A 24 6.32 -9.44 47.50
C PRO A 24 6.87 -10.01 46.17
N ILE A 25 6.55 -11.28 45.90
CA ILE A 25 6.93 -12.01 44.67
C ILE A 25 6.29 -11.39 43.40
N THR A 26 5.49 -10.32 43.54
CA THR A 26 4.79 -9.64 42.43
C THR A 26 5.22 -8.18 42.23
N ALA A 27 6.39 -7.76 42.73
CA ALA A 27 6.91 -6.43 42.39
C ALA A 27 7.08 -6.30 40.86
N PRO A 28 6.49 -5.27 40.22
CA PRO A 28 6.66 -5.05 38.78
C PRO A 28 8.16 -4.90 38.49
N LEU A 29 8.64 -5.69 37.53
CA LEU A 29 10.06 -5.70 37.15
C LEU A 29 10.51 -4.26 36.86
N PRO A 30 11.60 -3.78 37.48
CA PRO A 30 12.09 -2.43 37.22
C PRO A 30 12.42 -2.29 35.73
N ILE A 31 11.89 -1.23 35.12
CA ILE A 31 11.93 -0.91 33.68
C ILE A 31 13.35 -0.98 33.08
N ASN A 32 14.38 -0.91 33.93
CA ASN A 32 15.78 -0.97 33.56
C ASN A 32 16.28 -2.36 33.10
N TYR A 33 15.50 -3.43 33.23
CA TYR A 33 15.90 -4.79 32.78
C TYR A 33 15.36 -5.19 31.40
N LEU A 34 14.62 -4.31 30.71
CA LEU A 34 14.26 -4.58 29.32
C LEU A 34 15.49 -4.32 28.42
N PRO A 35 15.94 -5.29 27.61
CA PRO A 35 17.07 -5.10 26.72
C PRO A 35 16.80 -3.88 25.83
N GLN A 36 17.61 -2.83 26.00
CA GLN A 36 17.46 -1.62 25.19
C GLN A 36 17.58 -2.00 23.72
N PRO A 37 16.54 -1.78 22.89
CA PRO A 37 16.61 -2.16 21.50
C PRO A 37 17.71 -1.35 20.83
N SER A 38 18.62 -2.07 20.19
CA SER A 38 19.76 -1.49 19.47
C SER A 38 19.27 -0.44 18.48
N TRP A 39 20.02 0.65 18.33
CA TRP A 39 19.64 1.77 17.46
C TRP A 39 19.32 1.31 16.03
N GLY A 40 20.03 0.30 15.51
CA GLY A 40 19.76 -0.33 14.22
C GLY A 40 18.41 -1.07 14.14
N GLN A 41 17.98 -1.75 15.21
CA GLN A 41 16.66 -2.39 15.26
C GLN A 41 15.52 -1.36 15.21
N ARG A 42 15.70 -0.18 15.80
CA ARG A 42 14.70 0.92 15.73
C ARG A 42 14.59 1.47 14.31
N PHE A 43 15.72 1.63 13.62
CA PHE A 43 15.74 2.09 12.23
C PHE A 43 15.12 1.05 11.28
N LEU A 44 15.46 -0.24 11.42
CA LEU A 44 14.88 -1.34 10.65
C LEU A 44 13.36 -1.47 10.86
N HIS A 45 12.87 -1.22 12.09
CA HIS A 45 11.44 -1.21 12.37
C HIS A 45 10.71 -0.06 11.66
N GLY A 46 11.31 1.14 11.66
CA GLY A 46 10.77 2.31 10.95
C GLY A 46 10.74 2.11 9.43
N LEU A 47 11.82 1.54 8.87
CA LEU A 47 11.92 1.24 7.44
C LEU A 47 10.88 0.19 7.00
N GLY A 48 10.70 -0.86 7.81
CA GLY A 48 9.67 -1.88 7.56
C GLY A 48 8.26 -1.29 7.54
N HIS A 49 7.93 -0.42 8.51
CA HIS A 49 6.63 0.26 8.55
C HIS A 49 6.43 1.18 7.34
N PHE A 50 7.48 1.90 6.93
CA PHE A 50 7.44 2.74 5.73
C PHE A 50 7.17 1.91 4.46
N CYS A 51 7.87 0.79 4.26
CA CYS A 51 7.64 -0.11 3.13
C CYS A 51 6.20 -0.67 3.11
N ILE A 52 5.65 -1.04 4.27
CA ILE A 52 4.26 -1.51 4.39
C ILE A 52 3.27 -0.42 3.96
N VAL A 53 3.45 0.81 4.45
CA VAL A 53 2.58 1.95 4.09
C VAL A 53 2.71 2.29 2.60
N LEU A 54 3.93 2.26 2.07
CA LEU A 54 4.22 2.56 0.67
C LEU A 54 3.55 1.52 -0.26
N VAL A 55 3.70 0.24 0.03
CA VAL A 55 3.03 -0.82 -0.75
C VAL A 55 1.52 -0.70 -0.67
N ARG A 56 0.96 -0.37 0.50
CA ARG A 56 -0.49 -0.13 0.65
C ARG A 56 -0.95 1.04 -0.22
N LYS A 57 -0.18 2.12 -0.28
CA LYS A 57 -0.48 3.29 -1.13
C LYS A 57 -0.39 2.95 -2.62
N ILE A 58 0.67 2.23 -3.04
CA ILE A 58 0.81 1.75 -4.42
C ILE A 58 -0.37 0.87 -4.80
N ASN A 59 -0.76 -0.07 -3.94
CA ASN A 59 -1.90 -0.95 -4.19
C ASN A 59 -3.21 -0.16 -4.39
N GLN A 60 -3.42 0.90 -3.61
CA GLN A 60 -4.58 1.79 -3.78
C GLN A 60 -4.52 2.60 -5.09
N MET A 61 -3.35 3.13 -5.44
CA MET A 61 -3.17 3.86 -6.70
C MET A 61 -3.33 2.94 -7.92
N LEU A 62 -2.82 1.71 -7.85
CA LEU A 62 -3.03 0.68 -8.85
C LEU A 62 -4.51 0.25 -8.93
N GLY A 63 -5.20 0.28 -7.78
CA GLY A 63 -6.66 0.36 -7.62
C GLY A 63 -7.32 1.27 -8.63
N PHE A 64 -7.02 2.55 -8.44
CA PHE A 64 -7.59 3.66 -9.14
C PHE A 64 -7.18 3.71 -10.62
N ALA A 65 -5.91 3.43 -10.92
CA ALA A 65 -5.39 3.38 -12.28
C ALA A 65 -6.10 2.30 -13.11
N LEU A 66 -6.33 1.11 -12.55
CA LEU A 66 -7.10 0.06 -13.23
C LEU A 66 -8.54 0.53 -13.51
N LEU A 67 -9.19 1.19 -12.55
CA LEU A 67 -10.55 1.69 -12.75
C LEU A 67 -10.61 2.70 -13.90
N LEU A 68 -9.69 3.67 -13.92
CA LEU A 68 -9.60 4.64 -15.03
C LEU A 68 -9.30 3.98 -16.37
N LEU A 69 -8.36 3.03 -16.40
CA LEU A 69 -8.01 2.29 -17.61
C LEU A 69 -9.21 1.52 -18.16
N ILE A 70 -9.95 0.82 -17.29
CA ILE A 70 -11.15 0.08 -17.68
C ILE A 70 -12.24 1.04 -18.15
N LEU A 71 -12.41 2.19 -17.50
CA LEU A 71 -13.38 3.20 -17.93
C LEU A 71 -13.08 3.71 -19.35
N ILE A 72 -11.80 3.98 -19.66
CA ILE A 72 -11.37 4.44 -20.98
C ILE A 72 -11.58 3.35 -22.03
N LEU A 73 -11.14 2.11 -21.77
CA LEU A 73 -11.34 0.99 -22.69
C LEU A 73 -12.82 0.66 -22.88
N LEU A 74 -13.63 0.74 -21.83
CA LEU A 74 -15.07 0.55 -21.91
C LEU A 74 -15.72 1.62 -22.77
N THR A 75 -15.32 2.87 -22.62
CA THR A 75 -15.79 3.97 -23.47
C THR A 75 -15.42 3.72 -24.93
N ARG A 76 -14.18 3.31 -25.21
CA ARG A 76 -13.73 2.91 -26.55
C ARG A 76 -14.59 1.77 -27.12
N PHE A 77 -14.82 0.73 -26.32
CA PHE A 77 -15.64 -0.42 -26.71
C PHE A 77 -17.07 -0.01 -27.05
N LEU A 78 -17.69 0.87 -26.25
CA LEU A 78 -19.04 1.38 -26.54
C LEU A 78 -19.08 2.21 -27.83
N LEU A 79 -18.08 3.05 -28.06
CA LEU A 79 -17.98 3.82 -29.31
C LEU A 79 -17.89 2.89 -30.53
N HIS A 80 -17.05 1.85 -30.47
CA HIS A 80 -17.01 0.83 -31.52
C HIS A 80 -18.32 0.06 -31.65
N LEU A 81 -18.92 -0.37 -30.53
CA LEU A 81 -20.16 -1.14 -30.51
C LEU A 81 -21.27 -0.42 -31.28
N PHE A 82 -21.46 0.87 -31.02
CA PHE A 82 -22.47 1.70 -31.71
C PHE A 82 -22.00 2.25 -33.06
N ASN A 83 -20.85 1.80 -33.56
CA ASN A 83 -20.26 2.24 -34.83
C ASN A 83 -20.10 3.77 -34.92
N ILE A 84 -19.79 4.41 -33.80
CA ILE A 84 -19.53 5.84 -33.71
C ILE A 84 -18.11 6.08 -34.22
N ALA A 85 -18.00 6.87 -35.28
CA ALA A 85 -16.72 7.20 -35.88
C ALA A 85 -15.85 8.01 -34.90
N MET A 86 -14.61 7.55 -34.69
CA MET A 86 -13.69 8.04 -33.66
C MET A 86 -13.10 9.42 -34.00
N ASP A 87 -13.16 9.83 -35.26
CA ASP A 87 -12.60 11.05 -35.83
C ASP A 87 -13.58 12.24 -35.81
N VAL A 88 -14.84 12.04 -35.42
CA VAL A 88 -15.90 13.05 -35.54
C VAL A 88 -15.78 14.18 -34.50
N ASN A 89 -15.29 13.91 -33.30
CA ASN A 89 -15.25 14.88 -32.21
C ASN A 89 -13.93 14.80 -31.43
N LEU A 90 -13.51 15.91 -30.82
CA LEU A 90 -12.34 15.99 -29.94
C LEU A 90 -12.41 14.98 -28.78
N PHE A 91 -13.62 14.70 -28.27
CA PHE A 91 -13.80 13.70 -27.23
C PHE A 91 -13.44 12.29 -27.71
N THR A 92 -13.96 11.87 -28.87
CA THR A 92 -13.70 10.53 -29.42
C THR A 92 -12.25 10.38 -29.86
N GLN A 93 -11.67 11.44 -30.42
CA GLN A 93 -10.25 11.49 -30.75
C GLN A 93 -9.36 11.39 -29.51
N GLY A 94 -9.73 12.08 -28.41
CA GLY A 94 -9.03 11.98 -27.14
C GLY A 94 -9.08 10.57 -26.55
N ILE A 95 -10.24 9.90 -26.63
CA ILE A 95 -10.37 8.51 -26.21
C ILE A 95 -9.50 7.59 -27.09
N ALA A 96 -9.51 7.75 -28.41
CA ALA A 96 -8.69 6.97 -29.33
C ALA A 96 -7.19 7.13 -28.99
N LEU A 97 -6.71 8.37 -28.86
CA LEU A 97 -5.30 8.67 -28.57
C LEU A 97 -4.80 8.02 -27.27
N ILE A 98 -5.64 7.99 -26.23
CA ILE A 98 -5.26 7.37 -24.95
C ILE A 98 -5.38 5.85 -25.01
N SER A 99 -6.38 5.32 -25.71
CA SER A 99 -6.68 3.88 -25.72
C SER A 99 -5.92 3.08 -26.78
N ASP A 100 -5.49 3.69 -27.88
CA ASP A 100 -4.67 3.06 -28.94
C ASP A 100 -3.41 2.38 -28.39
N PRO A 101 -2.53 3.05 -27.60
CA PRO A 101 -1.35 2.38 -27.05
C PRO A 101 -1.69 1.28 -26.03
N LEU A 102 -2.89 1.32 -25.43
CA LEU A 102 -3.34 0.28 -24.50
C LEU A 102 -3.81 -0.98 -25.23
N ILE A 103 -4.34 -0.85 -26.46
CA ILE A 103 -4.74 -2.02 -27.25
C ILE A 103 -3.66 -2.47 -28.22
N ALA A 104 -2.66 -1.64 -28.52
CA ALA A 104 -1.53 -1.93 -29.40
C ALA A 104 -0.88 -3.32 -29.22
N PRO A 105 -0.61 -3.82 -27.99
CA PRO A 105 -0.03 -5.16 -27.83
C PRO A 105 -0.97 -6.32 -28.22
N PHE A 106 -2.27 -6.05 -28.34
CA PHE A 106 -3.30 -7.01 -28.72
C PHE A 106 -3.83 -6.76 -30.13
N ASP A 107 -3.31 -5.74 -30.79
CA ASP A 107 -3.74 -5.35 -32.13
C ASP A 107 -3.49 -6.51 -33.10
N HIS A 108 -4.42 -6.71 -34.04
CA HIS A 108 -4.43 -7.83 -35.00
C HIS A 108 -4.62 -9.25 -34.42
N LEU A 109 -4.77 -9.44 -33.10
CA LEU A 109 -5.03 -10.77 -32.55
C LEU A 109 -6.44 -11.28 -32.87
N PHE A 110 -7.41 -10.38 -32.92
CA PHE A 110 -8.81 -10.70 -33.21
C PHE A 110 -9.38 -9.75 -34.25
N PRO A 111 -10.12 -10.26 -35.25
CA PRO A 111 -10.84 -9.41 -36.18
C PRO A 111 -12.04 -8.75 -35.49
N VAL A 112 -12.42 -7.58 -35.98
CA VAL A 112 -13.66 -6.90 -35.58
C VAL A 112 -14.85 -7.66 -36.18
N VAL A 113 -15.85 -7.97 -35.36
CA VAL A 113 -17.04 -8.72 -35.78
C VAL A 113 -18.22 -7.78 -35.95
N LEU A 114 -18.79 -7.76 -37.15
CA LEU A 114 -19.97 -6.94 -37.47
C LEU A 114 -21.24 -7.76 -37.28
N TYR A 115 -22.20 -7.24 -36.53
CA TYR A 115 -23.48 -7.91 -36.27
C TYR A 115 -24.64 -6.90 -36.25
N GLN A 116 -25.55 -6.99 -37.21
CA GLN A 116 -26.79 -6.18 -37.26
C GLN A 116 -26.59 -4.67 -37.01
N GLY A 117 -25.56 -4.07 -37.62
CA GLY A 117 -25.23 -2.64 -37.46
C GLY A 117 -24.37 -2.30 -36.24
N TYR A 118 -24.08 -3.28 -35.38
CA TYR A 118 -23.11 -3.17 -34.30
C TYR A 118 -21.73 -3.68 -34.74
N SER A 119 -20.67 -3.11 -34.16
CA SER A 119 -19.30 -3.52 -34.40
C SER A 119 -18.64 -3.95 -33.09
N ILE A 120 -18.49 -5.26 -32.90
CA ILE A 120 -17.96 -5.86 -31.69
C ILE A 120 -16.44 -5.94 -31.81
N ASP A 121 -15.76 -5.08 -31.05
CA ASP A 121 -14.31 -5.09 -30.91
C ASP A 121 -13.88 -6.07 -29.81
N ILE A 122 -13.61 -7.31 -30.22
CA ILE A 122 -13.16 -8.41 -29.35
C ILE A 122 -11.80 -8.08 -28.73
N THR A 123 -10.91 -7.41 -29.49
CA THR A 123 -9.57 -7.05 -29.03
C THR A 123 -9.64 -6.15 -27.80
N THR A 124 -10.50 -5.14 -27.82
CA THR A 124 -10.71 -4.26 -26.66
C THR A 124 -11.27 -5.02 -25.45
N LEU A 125 -12.19 -5.96 -25.65
CA LEU A 125 -12.77 -6.77 -24.57
C LEU A 125 -11.74 -7.72 -23.94
N VAL A 126 -10.91 -8.37 -24.76
CA VAL A 126 -9.80 -9.22 -24.30
C VAL A 126 -8.77 -8.38 -23.54
N SER A 127 -8.42 -7.21 -24.05
CA SER A 127 -7.48 -6.27 -23.41
C SER A 127 -7.95 -5.91 -21.99
N MET A 128 -9.23 -5.59 -21.82
CA MET A 128 -9.81 -5.32 -20.49
C MET A 128 -9.61 -6.50 -19.54
N GLY A 129 -9.92 -7.72 -19.99
CA GLY A 129 -9.74 -8.94 -19.19
C GLY A 129 -8.29 -9.14 -18.76
N ILE A 130 -7.35 -8.98 -19.69
CA ILE A 130 -5.91 -9.13 -19.42
C ILE A 130 -5.43 -8.08 -18.43
N TYR A 131 -5.86 -6.82 -18.54
CA TYR A 131 -5.48 -5.77 -17.60
C TYR A 131 -6.01 -6.00 -16.19
N VAL A 132 -7.24 -6.50 -16.06
CA VAL A 132 -7.81 -6.89 -14.75
C VAL A 132 -6.98 -8.01 -14.13
N ILE A 133 -6.72 -9.08 -14.88
CA ILE A 133 -5.96 -10.25 -14.39
C ILE A 133 -4.54 -9.82 -13.99
N SER A 134 -3.85 -9.11 -14.88
CA SER A 134 -2.47 -8.62 -14.65
C SER A 134 -2.40 -7.75 -13.40
N THR A 135 -3.38 -6.87 -13.21
CA THR A 135 -3.43 -6.02 -12.02
C THR A 135 -3.68 -6.84 -10.75
N ILE A 136 -4.60 -7.81 -10.77
CA ILE A 136 -4.85 -8.69 -9.61
C ILE A 136 -3.59 -9.48 -9.24
N LEU A 137 -2.87 -9.99 -10.24
CA LEU A 137 -1.59 -10.70 -10.03
C LEU A 137 -0.54 -9.76 -9.43
N LEU A 138 -0.40 -8.55 -9.97
CA LEU A 138 0.54 -7.56 -9.44
C LEU A 138 0.21 -7.16 -8.00
N ARG A 139 -1.07 -6.96 -7.69
CA ARG A 139 -1.53 -6.68 -6.31
C ARG A 139 -1.24 -7.83 -5.36
N SER A 140 -1.49 -9.06 -5.82
CA SER A 140 -1.20 -10.27 -5.04
C SER A 140 0.30 -10.40 -4.78
N PHE A 141 1.12 -10.17 -5.79
CA PHE A 141 2.58 -10.18 -5.67
C PHE A 141 3.10 -9.11 -4.70
N LEU A 142 2.62 -7.86 -4.82
CA LEU A 142 2.96 -6.79 -3.89
C LEU A 142 2.56 -7.11 -2.45
N LYS A 143 1.39 -7.74 -2.26
CA LYS A 143 0.95 -8.18 -0.93
C LYS A 143 1.86 -9.28 -0.38
N LEU A 144 2.22 -10.27 -1.20
CA LEU A 144 3.13 -11.35 -0.83
C LEU A 144 4.49 -10.82 -0.38
N LEU A 145 5.02 -9.81 -1.07
CA LEU A 145 6.32 -9.20 -0.78
C LEU A 145 6.37 -8.50 0.58
N VAL A 146 5.21 -8.08 1.11
CA VAL A 146 5.11 -7.39 2.41
C VAL A 146 4.78 -8.34 3.56
N THR A 147 4.10 -9.46 3.29
CA THR A 147 3.88 -10.50 4.30
C THR A 147 5.20 -11.16 4.67
N LYS A 148 5.66 -10.90 5.89
CA LYS A 148 6.82 -11.60 6.46
C LYS A 148 6.57 -13.12 6.44
N PRO A 149 7.58 -13.95 6.11
CA PRO A 149 7.50 -15.39 6.32
C PRO A 149 7.25 -15.64 7.81
N LYS A 150 6.30 -16.54 8.11
CA LYS A 150 6.03 -17.00 9.47
C LYS A 150 7.19 -17.83 9.99
#